data_AF-A0A4Q8ANI7-F1
#
_entry.id   AF-A0A4Q8ANI7-F1
#
_cell.length_a   1.000
_cell.length_b   1.000
_cell.length_c   1.000
_cell.angle_alpha   90.00
_cell.angle_beta   90.00
_cell.angle_gamma   90.00
#
_symmetry.space_group_name_H-M   'P 1'
#
loop_
_entity.id
_entity.type
_entity.pdbx_description
1 polymer ?
#
loop_
_entity_poly.entity_id
_entity_poly.type
_entity_poly.pdbx_seq_one_letter_code
_entity_poly.pdbx_strand_id
1 'polypeptide(L)'
;MPRPENNPADMPPRQASDAERLWLVVLTELENALAVEDPSDDATGDVYAGSGMWHAPAQLPALPESLRERANALHERQLQREDELRNERTQVGRHLEALRVVPRPRSAAASVYLDVSG
;
A
#
# COMPACT_ATOMS: atom_id res chain seq x y z
N MET A 1 42.97 51.99 14.42
CA MET A 1 42.99 50.51 14.24
C MET A 1 41.56 50.00 14.30
N PRO A 2 40.84 49.91 13.16
CA PRO A 2 39.46 49.46 13.14
C PRO A 2 39.37 47.93 13.27
N ARG A 3 38.41 47.45 14.05
CA ARG A 3 38.01 46.03 14.12
C ARG A 3 37.31 45.66 12.81
N PRO A 4 37.71 44.59 12.11
CA PRO A 4 36.91 44.09 11.00
C PRO A 4 35.61 43.51 11.54
N GLU A 5 34.54 43.95 10.91
CA GLU A 5 33.14 43.67 11.19
C GLU A 5 32.86 42.17 11.05
N ASN A 6 32.06 41.65 11.98
CA ASN A 6 31.53 40.29 11.91
C ASN A 6 30.55 40.25 10.73
N ASN A 7 30.99 39.72 9.60
CA ASN A 7 30.24 39.61 8.37
C ASN A 7 29.06 38.62 8.55
N PRO A 8 27.79 39.01 8.35
CA PRO A 8 26.64 38.09 8.49
C PRO A 8 26.49 37.10 7.32
N ALA A 9 27.48 37.02 6.43
CA ALA A 9 27.46 36.19 5.23
C ALA A 9 27.93 34.73 5.44
N ASP A 10 28.27 34.34 6.67
CA ASP A 10 28.69 32.96 6.99
C ASP A 10 27.51 32.08 7.45
N MET A 11 26.36 32.20 6.76
CA MET A 11 25.25 31.24 6.89
C MET A 11 25.52 30.10 5.88
N PRO A 12 25.83 28.87 6.32
CA PRO A 12 26.18 27.79 5.41
C PRO A 12 24.94 27.30 4.63
N PRO A 13 25.00 27.14 3.30
CA PRO A 13 23.95 26.48 2.52
C PRO A 13 24.12 24.94 2.58
N ARG A 14 24.07 24.33 3.77
CA ARG A 14 24.39 22.89 3.95
C ARG A 14 23.46 22.09 4.86
N GLN A 15 22.31 22.64 5.23
CA GLN A 15 21.21 21.83 5.75
C GLN A 15 20.24 21.54 4.60
N ALA A 16 20.55 20.54 3.77
CA ALA A 16 19.46 19.63 3.44
C ALA A 16 19.04 19.05 4.79
N SER A 17 18.06 19.69 5.41
CA SER A 17 17.83 19.66 6.87
C SER A 17 17.62 18.22 7.32
N ASP A 18 18.03 17.85 8.53
CA ASP A 18 17.79 16.47 9.03
C ASP A 18 16.30 16.08 8.91
N ALA A 19 15.41 17.08 8.93
CA ALA A 19 14.00 16.96 8.57
C ALA A 19 13.74 16.43 7.15
N GLU A 20 14.40 16.98 6.12
CA GLU A 20 14.29 16.48 4.75
C GLU A 20 14.78 15.04 4.62
N ARG A 21 15.87 14.68 5.31
CA ARG A 21 16.37 13.30 5.29
C ARG A 21 15.41 12.31 5.93
N LEU A 22 14.82 12.69 7.08
CA LEU A 22 13.79 11.88 7.73
C LEU A 22 12.58 11.68 6.81
N TRP A 23 12.09 12.75 6.18
CA TRP A 23 10.98 12.66 5.24
C TRP A 23 11.31 11.82 4.00
N LEU A 24 12.53 11.89 3.47
CA LEU A 24 12.95 11.05 2.36
C LEU A 24 12.96 9.56 2.71
N VAL A 25 13.39 9.20 3.92
CA VAL A 25 13.35 7.80 4.40
C VAL A 25 11.90 7.32 4.47
N VAL A 26 11.03 8.12 5.11
CA VAL A 26 9.61 7.77 5.27
C VAL A 26 8.90 7.64 3.93
N LEU A 27 9.07 8.61 3.02
CA LEU A 27 8.44 8.56 1.70
C LEU A 27 8.93 7.37 0.89
N THR A 28 10.23 7.06 0.94
CA THR A 28 10.79 5.89 0.25
C THR A 28 10.25 4.58 0.84
N GLU A 29 10.13 4.48 2.17
CA GLU A 29 9.55 3.30 2.83
C GLU A 29 8.10 3.09 2.43
N LEU A 30 7.28 4.16 2.42
CA LEU A 30 5.88 4.10 2.00
C LEU A 30 5.73 3.76 0.52
N GLU A 31 6.60 4.29 -0.34
CA GLU A 31 6.62 3.95 -1.77
C GLU A 31 6.99 2.48 -1.98
N ASN A 32 7.98 1.96 -1.25
CA ASN A 32 8.36 0.54 -1.31
C ASN A 32 7.23 -0.37 -0.83
N ALA A 33 6.56 -0.01 0.27
CA ALA A 33 5.41 -0.76 0.76
C ALA A 33 4.28 -0.81 -0.27
N LEU A 34 4.04 0.29 -0.99
CA LEU A 34 3.03 0.33 -2.05
C LEU A 34 3.45 -0.47 -3.29
N ALA A 35 4.75 -0.56 -3.59
CA ALA A 35 5.27 -1.28 -4.76
C ALA A 35 5.32 -2.80 -4.57
N VAL A 36 5.58 -3.29 -3.35
CA VAL A 36 5.65 -4.73 -3.04
C VAL A 36 4.29 -5.42 -3.16
N GLU A 37 3.19 -4.67 -3.07
CA GLU A 37 1.83 -5.21 -3.16
C GLU A 37 1.24 -5.19 -4.58
N ASP A 38 2.03 -4.91 -5.62
CA ASP A 38 1.59 -5.10 -7.01
C ASP A 38 1.35 -6.60 -7.26
N PRO A 39 0.10 -7.04 -7.48
CA PRO A 39 -0.28 -8.46 -7.55
C PRO A 39 0.17 -9.14 -8.85
N SER A 40 0.95 -8.43 -9.68
CA SER A 40 1.45 -8.92 -10.96
C SER A 40 2.51 -10.02 -10.82
N ASP A 41 3.12 -10.19 -9.64
CA ASP A 41 4.20 -11.16 -9.38
C ASP A 41 3.75 -12.32 -8.47
N ASP A 42 3.33 -13.41 -9.14
CA ASP A 42 3.45 -14.83 -8.77
C ASP A 42 2.79 -15.38 -7.49
N ALA A 43 1.55 -15.85 -7.65
CA ALA A 43 1.05 -17.23 -7.44
C ALA A 43 1.48 -18.09 -6.22
N THR A 44 2.04 -17.53 -5.15
CA THR A 44 2.47 -18.32 -3.98
C THR A 44 1.82 -17.82 -2.70
N GLY A 45 0.56 -18.21 -2.49
CA GLY A 45 -0.03 -18.66 -1.20
C GLY A 45 0.17 -17.88 0.11
N ASP A 46 0.81 -16.71 0.13
CA ASP A 46 1.07 -15.93 1.34
C ASP A 46 1.10 -14.42 1.03
N VAL A 47 0.09 -13.96 0.29
CA VAL A 47 -0.05 -12.57 -0.20
C VAL A 47 -0.28 -11.57 0.96
N TYR A 48 -0.34 -12.03 2.21
CA TYR A 48 -0.53 -11.20 3.40
C TYR A 48 0.68 -11.17 4.34
N ALA A 49 1.77 -11.89 4.05
CA ALA A 49 2.98 -11.87 4.88
C ALA A 49 3.85 -10.61 4.68
N GLY A 50 3.53 -9.75 3.70
CA GLY A 50 4.39 -8.66 3.26
C GLY A 50 4.14 -7.28 3.88
N SER A 51 2.97 -7.00 4.45
CA SER A 51 2.73 -5.71 5.12
C SER A 51 3.21 -5.78 6.56
N GLY A 52 4.52 -5.81 6.74
CA GLY A 52 5.13 -5.42 8.00
C GLY A 52 4.46 -4.13 8.46
N MET A 53 3.78 -4.16 9.61
CA MET A 53 2.94 -3.08 10.10
C MET A 53 3.77 -1.79 10.06
N TRP A 54 3.49 -0.90 9.10
CA TRP A 54 4.23 0.34 8.97
C TRP A 54 3.93 1.19 10.22
N HIS A 55 4.97 1.61 10.93
CA HIS A 55 4.83 2.42 12.12
C HIS A 55 5.17 3.86 11.80
N ALA A 56 4.18 4.75 11.92
CA ALA A 56 4.42 6.18 11.77
C ALA A 56 5.48 6.65 12.77
N PRO A 57 6.54 7.36 12.33
CA PRO A 57 7.52 7.92 13.25
C PRO A 57 6.85 8.89 14.23
N ALA A 58 7.20 8.80 15.51
CA ALA A 58 6.50 9.53 16.58
C ALA A 58 6.57 11.06 16.47
N GLN A 59 7.60 11.59 15.81
CA GLN A 59 7.80 13.02 15.62
C GLN A 59 8.35 13.28 14.22
N LEU A 60 7.46 13.68 13.31
CA LEU A 60 7.86 14.18 12.00
C LEU A 60 7.84 15.71 12.01
N PRO A 61 8.92 16.37 11.56
CA PRO A 61 8.91 17.81 11.37
C PRO A 61 7.95 18.19 10.24
N ALA A 62 7.64 19.48 10.11
CA ALA A 62 6.79 19.97 9.02
C ALA A 62 7.34 19.52 7.65
N LEU A 63 6.44 19.11 6.74
CA LEU A 63 6.81 18.62 5.41
C LEU A 63 7.53 19.73 4.62
N PRO A 64 8.78 19.51 4.19
CA PRO A 64 9.52 20.44 3.36
C PRO A 64 8.80 20.67 2.02
N GLU A 65 8.80 21.92 1.55
CA GLU A 65 8.21 22.30 0.25
C GLU A 65 8.76 21.45 -0.90
N SER A 66 10.07 21.19 -0.85
CA SER A 66 10.81 20.37 -1.82
C SER A 66 10.26 18.94 -1.97
N LEU A 67 9.61 18.39 -0.94
CA LEU A 67 9.07 17.04 -0.92
C LEU A 67 7.54 17.00 -1.09
N ARG A 68 6.89 18.16 -1.20
CA ARG A 68 5.42 18.24 -1.30
C ARG A 68 4.89 17.54 -2.53
N GLU A 69 5.50 17.76 -3.68
CA GLU A 69 5.07 17.14 -4.94
C GLU A 69 5.15 15.61 -4.85
N ARG A 70 6.26 15.08 -4.31
CA ARG A 70 6.44 13.63 -4.11
C ARG A 70 5.42 13.06 -3.13
N ALA A 71 5.18 13.73 -2.01
CA ALA A 71 4.19 13.32 -1.03
C ALA A 71 2.77 13.30 -1.61
N ASN A 72 2.41 14.30 -2.42
CA ASN A 72 1.12 14.35 -3.10
C ASN A 72 0.97 13.22 -4.12
N ALA A 73 2.00 12.97 -4.94
CA ALA A 73 1.98 11.88 -5.91
C ALA A 73 1.86 10.51 -5.22
N LEU A 74 2.53 10.31 -4.08
CA LEU A 74 2.37 9.11 -3.26
C LEU A 74 0.95 8.99 -2.73
N HIS A 75 0.37 10.08 -2.22
CA HIS A 75 -0.99 10.09 -1.70
C HIS A 75 -2.03 9.73 -2.77
N GLU A 76 -1.89 10.27 -3.99
CA GLU A 76 -2.76 9.94 -5.12
C GLU A 76 -2.69 8.45 -5.48
N ARG A 77 -1.48 7.88 -5.50
CA ARG A 77 -1.30 6.44 -5.75
C ARG A 77 -1.92 5.58 -4.64
N GLN A 78 -1.80 5.99 -3.39
CA GLN A 78 -2.43 5.31 -2.26
C GLN A 78 -3.96 5.33 -2.38
N LEU A 79 -4.56 6.46 -2.76
CA LEU A 79 -6.01 6.55 -2.98
C LEU A 79 -6.48 5.68 -4.14
N GLN A 80 -5.73 5.67 -5.24
CA GLN A 80 -6.02 4.78 -6.38
C GLN A 80 -5.98 3.31 -5.93
N ARG A 81 -4.97 2.92 -5.17
CA ARG A 81 -4.83 1.55 -4.67
C ARG A 81 -5.96 1.17 -3.71
N GLU A 82 -6.38 2.08 -2.84
CA GLU A 82 -7.54 1.86 -1.95
C GLU A 82 -8.81 1.58 -2.77
N ASP A 83 -9.03 2.33 -3.86
CA ASP A 83 -10.19 2.12 -4.71
C ASP A 83 -10.15 0.79 -5.46
N GLU A 84 -8.98 0.40 -5.99
CA GLU A 84 -8.76 -0.91 -6.60
C GLU A 84 -9.10 -2.04 -5.62
N LEU A 85 -8.55 -2.02 -4.40
CA LEU A 85 -8.81 -3.02 -3.37
C LEU A 85 -10.29 -3.06 -2.96
N ARG A 86 -10.95 -1.90 -2.89
CA ARG A 86 -12.39 -1.81 -2.61
C ARG A 86 -13.22 -2.43 -3.72
N ASN A 87 -12.85 -2.22 -4.97
CA ASN A 87 -13.51 -2.78 -6.14
C ASN A 87 -13.32 -4.29 -6.20
N GLU A 88 -12.10 -4.79 -5.99
CA GLU A 88 -11.80 -6.22 -5.89
C GLU A 88 -12.61 -6.90 -4.79
N ARG A 89 -12.63 -6.32 -3.58
CA ARG A 89 -13.44 -6.85 -2.46
C ARG A 89 -14.93 -6.92 -2.81
N THR A 90 -15.45 -5.90 -3.50
CA THR A 90 -16.85 -5.88 -3.94
C THR A 90 -17.12 -6.98 -4.97
N GLN A 91 -16.22 -7.19 -5.92
CA GLN A 91 -16.33 -8.25 -6.93
C GLN A 91 -16.29 -9.65 -6.31
N VAL A 92 -15.34 -9.89 -5.41
CA VAL A 92 -15.24 -11.17 -4.66
C VAL A 92 -16.49 -11.39 -3.84
N GLY A 93 -17.01 -10.37 -3.16
CA GLY A 93 -18.27 -10.44 -2.40
C GLY A 93 -19.44 -10.86 -3.28
N ARG A 94 -19.59 -10.28 -4.47
CA ARG A 94 -20.62 -10.69 -5.44
C ARG A 94 -20.45 -12.13 -5.89
N HIS A 95 -19.21 -12.58 -6.13
CA HIS A 95 -18.93 -13.95 -6.52
C HIS A 95 -19.31 -14.94 -5.41
N LEU A 96 -18.96 -14.64 -4.15
CA LEU A 96 -19.34 -15.47 -3.00
C LEU A 96 -20.85 -15.52 -2.78
N GLU A 97 -21.55 -14.39 -2.95
CA GLU A 97 -23.02 -14.37 -2.88
C GLU A 97 -23.65 -15.20 -4.01
N ALA A 98 -23.12 -15.13 -5.24
CA ALA A 98 -23.58 -15.99 -6.32
C ALA A 98 -23.42 -17.48 -5.98
N LEU A 99 -22.29 -17.89 -5.39
CA LEU A 99 -22.08 -19.27 -4.93
C LEU A 99 -23.03 -19.69 -3.80
N ARG A 100 -23.46 -18.76 -2.95
CA ARG A 100 -24.45 -19.02 -1.88
C ARG A 100 -25.85 -19.25 -2.42
N VAL A 101 -26.21 -18.60 -3.52
CA VAL A 101 -27.55 -18.69 -4.14
C VAL A 101 -27.70 -19.97 -4.97
N VAL A 102 -26.61 -20.61 -5.40
CA VAL A 102 -26.68 -21.92 -6.09
C VAL A 102 -27.25 -22.97 -5.12
N PRO A 103 -28.42 -23.56 -5.42
CA PRO A 103 -28.94 -24.66 -4.63
C PRO A 103 -27.94 -25.81 -4.64
N ARG A 104 -27.36 -26.14 -3.47
CA ARG A 104 -26.54 -27.34 -3.35
C ARG A 104 -27.43 -28.53 -3.71
N PRO A 105 -27.12 -29.32 -4.76
CA PRO A 105 -27.90 -30.51 -5.06
C PRO A 105 -27.88 -31.40 -3.81
N ARG A 106 -29.08 -31.68 -3.30
CA ARG A 106 -29.30 -32.53 -2.13
C ARG A 106 -28.72 -33.91 -2.47
N SER A 107 -27.67 -34.28 -1.74
CA SER A 107 -27.09 -35.63 -1.59
C SER A 107 -27.19 -36.58 -2.80
N ALA A 108 -26.02 -36.98 -3.32
CA ALA A 108 -25.79 -38.23 -4.04
C ALA A 108 -26.06 -39.49 -3.17
N ALA A 109 -27.09 -39.46 -2.31
CA ALA A 109 -27.66 -40.64 -1.66
C ALA A 109 -28.78 -41.27 -2.53
N ALA A 110 -29.14 -40.63 -3.64
CA ALA A 110 -30.00 -41.21 -4.68
C ALA A 110 -29.16 -41.56 -5.92
N SER A 111 -28.09 -42.35 -5.73
CA SER A 111 -27.46 -43.05 -6.83
C SER A 111 -28.45 -44.11 -7.32
N VAL A 112 -29.28 -43.74 -8.30
CA VAL A 112 -30.20 -44.65 -8.98
C VAL A 112 -29.35 -45.60 -9.82
N TYR A 113 -29.14 -46.82 -9.31
CA TYR A 113 -28.69 -47.94 -10.15
C TYR A 113 -29.82 -48.24 -11.14
N LEU A 114 -29.65 -47.73 -12.35
CA LEU A 114 -30.46 -48.10 -13.50
C LEU A 114 -30.01 -49.51 -13.89
N ASP A 115 -30.65 -50.51 -13.28
CA ASP A 115 -30.43 -51.92 -13.62
C ASP A 115 -30.99 -52.14 -15.02
N VAL A 116 -30.08 -52.11 -16.01
CA VAL A 116 -30.36 -52.52 -17.38
C VAL A 116 -30.12 -54.01 -17.45
N SER A 117 -31.13 -54.78 -17.05
CA SER A 117 -31.23 -56.19 -17.37
C SER A 117 -32.65 -56.51 -17.82
N GLY A 118 -32.83 -56.45 -19.15
CA GLY A 118 -33.97 -57.01 -19.88
C GLY A 118 -33.45 -57.95 -20.95
#